data_AF-A0A3M1KUB3-F1
#
_entry.id   AF-A0A3M1KUB3-F1
#
_cell.length_a   1.000
_cell.length_b   1.000
_cell.length_c   1.000
_cell.angle_alpha   90.00
_cell.angle_beta   90.00
_cell.angle_gamma   90.00
#
_symmetry.space_group_name_H-M   'P 1'
#
loop_
_entity.id
_entity.type
_entity.pdbx_description
1 polymer ?
#
loop_
_entity_poly.entity_id
_entity_poly.type
_entity_poly.pdbx_seq_one_letter_code
_entity_poly.pdbx_strand_id
1 'polypeptide(L)'
;MRRILLALTLGLALQFPASGQVTLNVTDFVSPGDQWWTAGDTLVESVNVGLPGANQAWILTNLNRDLVQFFEFVQPDTTPFFSEFPTSNLASNSFGIYTYFQVDTDAVHQLGTGGDFLQNGMPFTTHNTPPSQVAAFPMMMGTSWNDSTSFLIQIDGSAFGFDSVRFKNEELRQIT
;
A
#
# COMPACT_ATOMS: atom_id res chain seq x y z
N MET A 1 -5.50 -14.97 -58.20
CA MET A 1 -6.26 -14.10 -57.27
C MET A 1 -6.53 -14.77 -55.91
N ARG A 2 -7.14 -15.97 -55.84
CA ARG A 2 -7.37 -16.72 -54.58
C ARG A 2 -6.14 -16.94 -53.67
N ARG A 3 -4.95 -17.17 -54.25
CA ARG A 3 -3.70 -17.40 -53.49
C ARG A 3 -3.07 -16.12 -52.91
N ILE A 4 -3.39 -14.96 -53.49
CA ILE A 4 -2.89 -13.65 -53.02
C ILE A 4 -3.73 -13.17 -51.83
N LEU A 5 -5.05 -13.42 -51.88
CA LEU A 5 -5.97 -13.12 -50.77
C LEU A 5 -5.61 -13.90 -49.49
N LEU A 6 -5.21 -15.17 -49.61
CA LEU A 6 -4.81 -16.00 -48.46
C LEU A 6 -3.51 -15.51 -47.79
N ALA A 7 -2.54 -15.06 -48.60
CA ALA A 7 -1.28 -14.51 -48.10
C ALA A 7 -1.47 -13.15 -47.42
N LEU A 8 -2.40 -12.32 -47.92
CA LEU A 8 -2.75 -11.03 -47.33
C LEU A 8 -3.47 -11.18 -45.98
N THR A 9 -4.36 -12.17 -45.85
CA THR A 9 -5.07 -12.46 -44.58
C THR A 9 -4.16 -13.08 -43.52
N LEU A 10 -3.14 -13.86 -43.92
CA LEU A 10 -2.19 -14.47 -42.98
C LEU A 10 -1.12 -13.46 -42.50
N GLY A 11 -0.76 -12.49 -43.33
CA GLY A 11 0.15 -11.38 -42.96
C GLY A 11 -0.48 -10.36 -42.02
N LEU A 12 -1.80 -10.16 -42.06
CA LEU A 12 -2.52 -9.26 -41.15
C LEU A 12 -2.76 -9.90 -39.76
N ALA A 13 -2.77 -11.23 -39.66
CA ALA A 13 -3.00 -11.95 -38.41
C ALA A 13 -1.75 -12.03 -37.49
N LEU A 14 -0.57 -11.64 -37.99
CA LEU A 14 0.71 -11.69 -37.27
C LEU A 14 1.08 -10.38 -36.53
N GLN A 15 0.16 -9.41 -36.46
CA GLN A 15 0.44 -8.07 -35.90
C GLN A 15 0.13 -7.90 -34.41
N PHE A 16 -0.03 -8.96 -33.62
CA PHE A 16 -0.30 -8.83 -32.19
C PHE A 16 0.93 -9.18 -31.33
N PRO A 17 1.82 -8.23 -30.99
CA PRO A 17 2.48 -8.27 -29.71
C PRO A 17 1.48 -7.75 -28.66
N ALA A 18 0.51 -8.58 -28.27
CA ALA A 18 -0.23 -8.32 -27.04
C ALA A 18 0.66 -8.74 -25.86
N SER A 19 1.70 -7.95 -25.59
CA SER A 19 2.29 -7.94 -24.25
C SER A 19 1.25 -7.33 -23.33
N GLY A 20 0.33 -8.14 -22.82
CA GLY A 20 -0.65 -7.72 -21.83
C GLY A 20 0.09 -7.39 -20.54
N GLN A 21 0.46 -6.12 -20.37
CA GLN A 21 0.96 -5.63 -19.10
C GLN A 21 -0.13 -5.84 -18.06
N VAL A 22 0.23 -6.44 -16.92
CA VAL A 22 -0.73 -6.59 -15.82
C VAL A 22 -1.13 -5.19 -15.37
N THR A 23 -2.44 -4.95 -15.39
CA THR A 23 -3.05 -3.71 -14.91
C THR A 23 -3.79 -4.04 -13.62
N LEU A 24 -3.37 -3.41 -12.52
CA LEU A 24 -4.07 -3.50 -11.24
C LEU A 24 -5.07 -2.35 -11.14
N ASN A 25 -6.30 -2.66 -10.75
CA ASN A 25 -7.37 -1.69 -10.54
C ASN A 25 -7.76 -1.65 -9.07
N VAL A 26 -8.65 -0.73 -8.71
CA VAL A 26 -9.19 -0.63 -7.34
C VAL A 26 -9.83 -1.94 -6.85
N THR A 27 -10.39 -2.76 -7.75
CA THR A 27 -10.98 -4.06 -7.42
C THR A 27 -9.96 -5.11 -7.00
N ASP A 28 -8.68 -4.90 -7.34
CA ASP A 28 -7.56 -5.75 -6.93
C ASP A 28 -6.98 -5.29 -5.58
N PHE A 29 -7.50 -4.18 -5.02
CA PHE A 29 -7.13 -3.69 -3.70
C PHE A 29 -7.99 -4.33 -2.61
N VAL A 30 -7.46 -4.32 -1.39
CA VAL A 30 -8.11 -4.90 -0.22
C VAL A 30 -9.42 -4.18 0.14
N SER A 31 -10.36 -4.94 0.67
CA SER A 31 -11.65 -4.48 1.17
C SER A 31 -11.82 -4.79 2.67
N PRO A 32 -12.74 -4.12 3.37
CA PRO A 32 -13.06 -4.46 4.75
C PRO A 32 -13.47 -5.94 4.89
N GLY A 33 -12.84 -6.66 5.81
CA GLY A 33 -12.96 -8.10 6.01
C GLY A 33 -11.73 -8.89 5.52
N ASP A 34 -10.89 -8.30 4.68
CA ASP A 34 -9.68 -8.95 4.19
C ASP A 34 -8.56 -8.97 5.24
N GLN A 35 -7.64 -9.92 5.09
CA GLN A 35 -6.43 -10.01 5.88
C GLN A 35 -5.21 -10.11 4.97
N TRP A 36 -4.20 -9.29 5.23
CA TRP A 36 -2.90 -9.39 4.55
C TRP A 36 -1.88 -10.00 5.49
N TRP A 37 -1.44 -11.20 5.15
CA TRP A 37 -0.39 -11.94 5.84
C TRP A 37 0.98 -11.66 5.22
N THR A 38 1.94 -11.29 6.06
CA THR A 38 3.35 -11.21 5.70
C THR A 38 4.14 -12.23 6.51
N ALA A 39 5.15 -12.83 5.90
CA ALA A 39 6.05 -13.75 6.57
C ALA A 39 7.49 -13.42 6.21
N GLY A 40 8.36 -13.40 7.22
CA GLY A 40 9.80 -13.24 7.07
C GLY A 40 10.56 -14.44 7.61
N ASP A 41 11.60 -14.85 6.89
CA ASP A 41 12.66 -15.74 7.38
C ASP A 41 13.75 -14.87 8.00
N THR A 42 14.09 -15.07 9.27
CA THR A 42 15.10 -14.27 9.98
C THR A 42 16.45 -14.96 10.09
N LEU A 43 16.54 -16.20 9.63
CA LEU A 43 17.70 -17.07 9.76
C LEU A 43 18.38 -17.37 8.42
N VAL A 44 17.81 -16.92 7.30
CA VAL A 44 18.39 -17.12 5.97
C VAL A 44 19.65 -16.29 5.76
N GLU A 45 20.78 -16.96 5.50
CA GLU A 45 22.07 -16.29 5.23
C GLU A 45 22.18 -15.79 3.79
N SER A 46 21.52 -16.46 2.83
CA SER A 46 21.45 -16.01 1.43
C SER A 46 20.25 -16.58 0.69
N VAL A 47 19.65 -15.77 -0.19
CA VAL A 47 18.57 -16.18 -1.09
C VAL A 47 19.08 -16.13 -2.51
N ASN A 48 19.16 -17.28 -3.18
CA ASN A 48 19.42 -17.32 -4.62
C ASN A 48 18.11 -17.26 -5.37
N VAL A 49 17.82 -16.10 -5.93
CA VAL A 49 16.61 -15.89 -6.73
C VAL A 49 16.80 -16.49 -8.14
N GLY A 50 18.03 -16.67 -8.63
CA GLY A 50 18.29 -17.17 -9.99
C GLY A 50 18.45 -16.03 -11.00
N LEU A 51 18.44 -16.36 -12.30
CA LEU A 51 18.68 -15.40 -13.37
C LEU A 51 17.40 -14.69 -13.80
N PRO A 52 17.47 -13.40 -14.17
CA PRO A 52 16.32 -12.69 -14.73
C PRO A 52 15.95 -13.26 -16.11
N GLY A 53 14.66 -13.23 -16.45
CA GLY A 53 14.19 -13.61 -17.79
C GLY A 53 12.72 -14.04 -17.80
N ALA A 54 12.17 -14.20 -19.01
CA ALA A 54 10.85 -14.78 -19.18
C ALA A 54 10.86 -16.28 -18.79
N ASN A 55 9.71 -16.78 -18.34
CA ASN A 55 9.48 -18.19 -18.03
C ASN A 55 10.42 -18.79 -16.99
N GLN A 56 10.81 -18.01 -15.98
CA GLN A 56 11.58 -18.52 -14.84
C GLN A 56 10.66 -19.12 -13.78
N ALA A 57 11.06 -20.28 -13.24
CA ALA A 57 10.42 -20.89 -12.08
C ALA A 57 11.25 -20.55 -10.83
N TRP A 58 10.75 -19.61 -10.02
CA TRP A 58 11.39 -19.21 -8.77
C TRP A 58 11.01 -20.23 -7.70
N ILE A 59 11.94 -21.10 -7.34
CA ILE A 59 11.74 -22.12 -6.29
C ILE A 59 12.40 -21.63 -5.01
N LEU A 60 11.59 -21.14 -4.08
CA LEU A 60 12.03 -20.58 -2.79
C LEU A 60 11.87 -21.58 -1.64
N THR A 61 12.11 -22.87 -1.88
CA THR A 61 11.87 -23.96 -0.90
C THR A 61 12.76 -23.91 0.34
N ASN A 62 13.83 -23.12 0.30
CA ASN A 62 14.78 -22.98 1.40
C ASN A 62 14.39 -21.85 2.37
N LEU A 63 13.30 -21.12 2.11
CA LEU A 63 12.78 -20.09 3.01
C LEU A 63 11.79 -20.69 4.01
N ASN A 64 12.03 -20.43 5.29
CA ASN A 64 11.11 -20.67 6.38
C ASN A 64 10.22 -19.44 6.64
N ARG A 65 9.20 -19.60 7.49
CA ARG A 65 8.29 -18.53 7.89
C ARG A 65 8.38 -18.37 9.40
N ASP A 66 9.45 -17.73 9.86
CA ASP A 66 9.76 -17.61 11.30
C ASP A 66 8.93 -16.52 11.97
N LEU A 67 8.79 -15.39 11.28
CA LEU A 67 7.98 -14.26 11.74
C LEU A 67 6.77 -14.12 10.82
N VAL A 68 5.57 -14.37 11.36
CA VAL A 68 4.31 -14.16 10.64
C VAL A 68 3.59 -12.98 11.27
N GLN A 69 3.24 -12.00 10.45
CA GLN A 69 2.45 -10.84 10.83
C GLN A 69 1.22 -10.78 9.93
N PHE A 70 0.16 -10.16 10.44
CA PHE A 70 -1.01 -9.88 9.63
C PHE A 70 -1.53 -8.49 9.90
N PHE A 71 -2.18 -7.94 8.88
CA PHE A 71 -2.96 -6.72 8.92
C PHE A 71 -4.39 -7.09 8.64
N GLU A 72 -5.31 -6.66 9.49
CA GLU A 72 -6.74 -6.81 9.25
C GLU A 72 -7.29 -5.54 8.65
N PHE A 73 -8.08 -5.67 7.59
CA PHE A 73 -8.79 -4.54 7.01
C PHE A 73 -10.21 -4.53 7.52
N VAL A 74 -10.65 -3.42 8.09
CA VAL A 74 -11.93 -3.29 8.79
C VAL A 74 -12.67 -2.04 8.32
N GLN A 75 -13.98 -2.01 8.60
CA GLN A 75 -14.79 -0.84 8.35
C GLN A 75 -14.37 0.27 9.34
N PRO A 76 -14.09 1.50 8.87
CA PRO A 76 -13.62 2.57 9.74
C PRO A 76 -14.54 2.88 10.91
N ASP A 77 -15.86 2.82 10.72
CA ASP A 77 -16.87 3.12 11.75
C ASP A 77 -16.87 2.12 12.93
N THR A 78 -16.23 0.96 12.78
CA THR A 78 -16.03 -0.02 13.86
C THR A 78 -14.81 0.27 14.73
N THR A 79 -14.01 1.28 14.37
CA THR A 79 -12.75 1.59 15.03
C THR A 79 -12.89 2.73 16.06
N PRO A 80 -12.04 2.78 17.10
CA PRO A 80 -12.13 3.83 18.14
C PRO A 80 -11.89 5.26 17.64
N PHE A 81 -11.12 5.46 16.55
CA PHE A 81 -10.70 6.79 16.09
C PHE A 81 -11.45 7.29 14.84
N PHE A 82 -12.55 6.64 14.45
CA PHE A 82 -13.31 7.02 13.25
C PHE A 82 -13.74 8.49 13.24
N SER A 83 -14.10 9.05 14.40
CA SER A 83 -14.52 10.45 14.53
C SER A 83 -13.45 11.45 14.06
N GLU A 84 -12.19 11.04 14.02
CA GLU A 84 -11.07 11.86 13.56
C GLU A 84 -10.76 11.69 12.07
N PHE A 85 -11.33 10.68 11.42
CA PHE A 85 -11.15 10.35 10.00
C PHE A 85 -12.49 10.09 9.31
N PRO A 86 -13.44 11.05 9.31
CA PRO A 86 -14.82 10.83 8.84
C PRO A 86 -14.94 10.54 7.33
N THR A 87 -13.91 10.86 6.55
CA THR A 87 -13.86 10.57 5.11
C THR A 87 -13.25 9.21 4.78
N SER A 88 -12.80 8.46 5.79
CA SER A 88 -12.24 7.13 5.59
C SER A 88 -13.30 6.12 5.19
N ASN A 89 -12.97 5.23 4.24
CA ASN A 89 -13.80 4.10 3.84
C ASN A 89 -13.10 2.74 4.01
N LEU A 90 -11.87 2.73 4.51
CA LEU A 90 -11.09 1.55 4.83
C LEU A 90 -10.14 1.86 5.98
N ALA A 91 -10.04 0.99 6.98
CA ALA A 91 -9.00 1.06 8.01
C ALA A 91 -8.22 -0.24 8.06
N SER A 92 -6.90 -0.19 8.26
CA SER A 92 -6.12 -1.36 8.64
C SER A 92 -5.87 -1.37 10.14
N ASN A 93 -5.86 -2.54 10.76
CA ASN A 93 -5.53 -2.77 12.16
C ASN A 93 -4.29 -3.66 12.23
N SER A 94 -3.29 -3.18 12.95
CA SER A 94 -2.12 -3.96 13.34
C SER A 94 -1.90 -3.78 14.84
N PHE A 95 -2.25 -4.81 15.61
CA PHE A 95 -2.06 -4.84 17.07
C PHE A 95 -2.63 -3.61 17.81
N GLY A 96 -3.79 -3.08 17.38
CA GLY A 96 -4.44 -1.93 18.01
C GLY A 96 -3.98 -0.56 17.49
N ILE A 97 -3.10 -0.55 16.48
CA ILE A 97 -2.76 0.64 15.70
C ILE A 97 -3.61 0.62 14.42
N TYR A 98 -4.38 1.68 14.21
CA TYR A 98 -5.29 1.83 13.09
C TYR A 98 -4.76 2.83 12.08
N THR A 99 -4.61 2.42 10.83
CA THR A 99 -4.30 3.34 9.72
C THR A 99 -5.54 3.53 8.87
N TYR A 100 -5.90 4.78 8.61
CA TYR A 100 -7.13 5.15 7.90
C TYR A 100 -6.83 5.53 6.46
N PHE A 101 -7.63 4.99 5.55
CA PHE A 101 -7.52 5.20 4.12
C PHE A 101 -8.82 5.72 3.53
N GLN A 102 -8.66 6.49 2.45
CA GLN A 102 -9.71 6.78 1.47
C GLN A 102 -9.31 6.07 0.18
N VAL A 103 -10.09 5.05 -0.19
CA VAL A 103 -9.91 4.24 -1.41
C VAL A 103 -10.97 4.68 -2.42
N ASP A 104 -10.53 5.30 -3.51
CA ASP A 104 -11.39 5.69 -4.62
C ASP A 104 -10.99 4.93 -5.89
N THR A 105 -11.72 5.11 -6.99
CA THR A 105 -11.45 4.41 -8.25
C THR A 105 -10.08 4.73 -8.85
N ASP A 106 -9.51 5.88 -8.48
CA ASP A 106 -8.32 6.45 -9.11
C ASP A 106 -7.08 6.32 -8.22
N ALA A 107 -7.24 6.17 -6.90
CA ALA A 107 -6.13 6.16 -5.96
C ALA A 107 -6.51 5.66 -4.56
N VAL A 108 -5.49 5.31 -3.79
CA VAL A 108 -5.59 5.09 -2.34
C VAL A 108 -4.83 6.19 -1.63
N HIS A 109 -5.50 6.89 -0.72
CA HIS A 109 -4.92 7.93 0.11
C HIS A 109 -4.92 7.51 1.58
N GLN A 110 -3.77 7.56 2.24
CA GLN A 110 -3.65 7.43 3.69
C GLN A 110 -3.94 8.77 4.36
N LEU A 111 -5.02 8.80 5.13
CA LEU A 111 -5.49 9.98 5.86
C LEU A 111 -4.70 10.20 7.15
N GLY A 112 -4.24 9.13 7.79
CA GLY A 112 -3.53 9.20 9.05
C GLY A 112 -3.56 7.90 9.83
N THR A 113 -3.10 7.96 11.08
CA THR A 113 -3.01 6.80 11.96
C THR A 113 -3.49 7.17 13.36
N GLY A 114 -4.13 6.25 14.05
CA GLY A 114 -4.57 6.38 15.44
C GLY A 114 -4.24 5.14 16.25
N GLY A 115 -3.74 5.32 17.46
CA GLY A 115 -3.43 4.20 18.34
C GLY A 115 -2.67 4.60 19.59
N ASP A 116 -2.49 3.62 20.48
CA ASP A 116 -1.63 3.74 21.66
C ASP A 116 -0.32 2.99 21.41
N PHE A 117 0.65 3.71 20.84
CA PHE A 117 1.94 3.12 20.47
C PHE A 117 2.82 2.79 21.68
N LEU A 118 2.62 3.49 22.80
CA LEU A 118 3.39 3.27 24.03
C LEU A 118 2.70 2.28 24.99
N GLN A 119 1.47 1.85 24.66
CA GLN A 119 0.64 0.96 25.46
C GLN A 119 0.50 1.45 26.91
N ASN A 120 0.41 2.76 27.09
CA ASN A 120 0.33 3.43 28.39
C ASN A 120 -1.06 4.01 28.68
N GLY A 121 -2.04 3.74 27.82
CA GLY A 121 -3.41 4.25 27.90
C GLY A 121 -3.59 5.65 27.33
N MET A 122 -2.56 6.23 26.70
CA MET A 122 -2.62 7.55 26.07
C MET A 122 -2.57 7.41 24.54
N PRO A 123 -3.71 7.14 23.90
CA PRO A 123 -3.74 7.07 22.44
C PRO A 123 -3.47 8.44 21.84
N PHE A 124 -2.89 8.45 20.65
CA PHE A 124 -2.76 9.64 19.83
C PHE A 124 -3.15 9.34 18.39
N THR A 125 -3.49 10.41 17.68
CA THR A 125 -3.76 10.39 16.26
C THR A 125 -2.80 11.30 15.52
N THR A 126 -2.55 10.97 14.26
CA THR A 126 -1.80 11.78 13.31
C THR A 126 -2.64 11.96 12.07
N HIS A 127 -2.67 13.18 11.55
CA HIS A 127 -3.36 13.52 10.30
C HIS A 127 -2.35 13.88 9.24
N ASN A 128 -2.40 13.17 8.12
CA ASN A 128 -1.62 13.49 6.93
C ASN A 128 -2.28 14.66 6.21
N THR A 129 -1.57 15.77 6.11
CA THR A 129 -2.02 16.99 5.43
C THR A 129 -0.98 17.43 4.40
N PRO A 130 -1.26 17.27 3.08
CA PRO A 130 -2.40 16.55 2.51
C PRO A 130 -2.32 15.02 2.73
N PRO A 131 -3.42 14.26 2.53
CA PRO A 131 -3.38 12.80 2.57
C PRO A 131 -2.30 12.21 1.65
N SER A 132 -1.60 11.18 2.12
CA SER A 132 -0.51 10.57 1.34
C SER A 132 -1.06 9.57 0.32
N GLN A 133 -0.70 9.70 -0.95
CA GLN A 133 -1.12 8.78 -2.01
C GLN A 133 -0.29 7.49 -2.01
N VAL A 134 -0.87 6.39 -1.53
CA VAL A 134 -0.23 5.07 -1.38
C VAL A 134 -0.26 4.26 -2.68
N ALA A 135 -1.30 4.42 -3.48
CA ALA A 135 -1.45 3.76 -4.78
C ALA A 135 -2.17 4.66 -5.79
N ALA A 136 -1.89 4.44 -7.06
CA ALA A 136 -2.61 5.05 -8.19
C ALA A 136 -3.25 3.94 -9.02
N PHE A 137 -4.49 4.14 -9.46
CA PHE A 137 -5.22 3.21 -10.30
C PHE A 137 -5.62 3.86 -11.64
N PRO A 138 -5.58 3.11 -12.75
CA PRO A 138 -4.97 1.78 -12.87
C PRO A 138 -3.44 1.83 -12.68
N MET A 139 -2.89 0.83 -11.99
CA MET A 139 -1.44 0.67 -11.82
C MET A 139 -0.90 -0.31 -12.84
N MET A 140 0.17 0.09 -13.51
CA MET A 140 0.94 -0.74 -14.44
C MET A 140 2.43 -0.62 -14.06
N MET A 141 3.25 -1.56 -14.54
CA MET A 141 4.70 -1.43 -14.38
C MET A 141 5.20 -0.08 -14.96
N GLY A 142 5.89 0.70 -14.14
CA GLY A 142 6.35 2.06 -14.50
C GLY A 142 5.33 3.18 -14.27
N THR A 143 4.17 2.89 -13.64
CA THR A 143 3.30 3.93 -13.11
C THR A 143 4.05 4.72 -12.04
N SER A 144 4.07 6.05 -12.21
CA SER A 144 4.80 6.97 -11.35
C SER A 144 3.90 8.09 -10.85
N TRP A 145 4.16 8.56 -9.64
CA TRP A 145 3.51 9.74 -9.07
C TRP A 145 4.44 10.40 -8.05
N ASN A 146 4.18 11.68 -7.80
CA ASN A 146 4.84 12.45 -6.76
C ASN A 146 3.81 12.73 -5.66
N ASP A 147 4.25 12.61 -4.42
CA ASP A 147 3.43 12.86 -3.24
C ASP A 147 4.22 13.73 -2.25
N SER A 148 3.51 14.60 -1.55
CA SER A 148 4.06 15.51 -0.56
C SER A 148 3.10 15.52 0.61
N THR A 149 3.47 14.90 1.72
CA THR A 149 2.62 14.83 2.91
C THR A 149 3.35 15.37 4.12
N SER A 150 2.57 15.79 5.11
CA SER A 150 3.11 16.18 6.41
C SER A 150 2.16 15.75 7.51
N PHE A 151 2.70 15.44 8.68
CA PHE A 151 1.89 15.27 9.88
C PHE A 151 2.53 16.03 11.04
N LEU A 152 1.69 16.41 12.00
CA LEU A 152 2.11 17.11 13.21
C LEU A 152 1.55 16.39 14.43
N ILE A 153 2.43 16.05 15.35
CA ILE A 153 2.08 15.59 16.69
C ILE A 153 2.29 16.76 17.63
N GLN A 154 1.27 17.12 18.41
CA GLN A 154 1.35 18.13 19.45
C GLN A 154 1.03 17.48 20.80
N ILE A 155 1.93 17.62 21.77
CA ILE A 155 1.72 17.20 23.16
C ILE A 155 1.77 18.42 24.08
N ASP A 156 1.13 18.28 25.25
CA ASP A 156 1.21 19.28 26.31
C ASP A 156 2.67 19.45 26.78
N GLY A 157 3.15 20.69 26.77
CA GLY A 157 4.51 21.06 27.17
C GLY A 157 4.64 21.43 28.65
N SER A 158 3.54 21.42 29.41
CA SER A 158 3.46 21.96 30.77
C SER A 158 4.49 21.36 31.72
N ALA A 159 4.79 20.07 31.58
CA ALA A 159 5.81 19.36 32.35
C ALA A 159 7.25 19.90 32.15
N PHE A 160 7.50 20.61 31.04
CA PHE A 160 8.78 21.21 30.68
C PHE A 160 8.76 22.75 30.80
N GLY A 161 7.68 23.34 31.31
CA GLY A 161 7.52 24.80 31.39
C GLY A 161 7.21 25.49 30.06
N PHE A 162 6.76 24.72 29.06
CA PHE A 162 6.31 25.23 27.76
C PHE A 162 4.80 25.06 27.62
N ASP A 163 4.19 25.76 26.66
CA ASP A 163 2.77 25.58 26.31
C ASP A 163 2.55 24.27 25.53
N SER A 164 3.36 23.99 24.51
CA SER A 164 3.29 22.74 23.75
C SER A 164 4.65 22.31 23.19
N VAL A 165 4.83 21.00 23.03
CA VAL A 165 5.92 20.41 22.25
C VAL A 165 5.33 19.86 20.96
N ARG A 166 5.92 20.21 19.81
CA ARG A 166 5.44 19.84 18.49
C ARG A 166 6.51 19.09 17.72
N PHE A 167 6.13 17.93 17.19
CA PHE A 167 6.92 17.18 16.22
C PHE A 167 6.25 17.31 14.86
N LYS A 168 6.96 17.84 13.86
CA LYS A 168 6.49 17.93 12.49
C LYS A 168 7.36 17.04 11.61
N ASN A 169 6.71 16.23 10.79
CA ASN A 169 7.36 15.50 9.72
C ASN A 169 6.82 15.97 8.37
N GLU A 170 7.72 16.08 7.39
CA GLU A 170 7.40 16.37 6.00
C GLU A 170 8.08 15.30 5.15
N GLU A 171 7.32 14.70 4.24
CA GLU A 171 7.79 13.65 3.35
C GLU A 171 7.49 14.05 1.91
N LEU A 172 8.53 13.96 1.07
CA LEU A 172 8.41 14.02 -0.38
C LEU A 172 8.70 12.63 -0.93
N ARG A 173 7.72 12.03 -1.59
CA ARG A 173 7.83 10.70 -2.17
C ARG A 173 7.69 10.79 -3.68
N GLN A 174 8.65 10.19 -4.37
CA GLN A 174 8.60 9.98 -5.82
C GLN A 174 8.59 8.49 -6.08
N ILE A 175 7.51 7.99 -6.68
CA ILE A 175 7.40 6.60 -7.12
C ILE A 175 7.67 6.59 -8.62
N THR A 176 8.54 5.69 -9.08
CA THR A 176 8.95 5.51 -10.48
C THR A 176 8.81 4.07 -10.94
#